data_AF-A0A843DJ14-F1
#
_entry.id   AF-A0A843DJ14-F1
#
_cell.length_a   1.000
_cell.length_b   1.000
_cell.length_c   1.000
_cell.angle_alpha   90.00
_cell.angle_beta   90.00
_cell.angle_gamma   90.00
#
_symmetry.space_group_name_H-M   'P 1'
#
loop_
_entity.id
_entity.type
_entity.pdbx_description
1 polymer ?
#
loop_
_entity_poly.entity_id
_entity_poly.type
_entity_poly.pdbx_seq_one_letter_code
_entity_poly.pdbx_strand_id
1 'polypeptide(L)'
;YSVHHATVFTELCNILNMDLIHLPPYSPKYNPIEQVWRTIKAKISRKFITSIEQLKFIFENEFNQVINNESYWKNWLWKFL
;
A
#
# COMPACT_ATOMS: atom_id res chain seq x y z
N TYR A 1 -19.93 2.26 -5.24
CA TYR A 1 -19.30 3.59 -5.16
C TYR A 1 -17.79 3.41 -5.18
N SER A 2 -17.12 3.76 -6.30
CA SER A 2 -15.66 3.82 -6.30
C SER A 2 -15.26 5.16 -5.70
N VAL A 3 -14.80 5.15 -4.45
CA VAL A 3 -14.35 6.35 -3.74
C VAL A 3 -13.23 7.06 -4.50
N HIS A 4 -12.46 6.32 -5.31
CA HIS A 4 -11.36 6.81 -6.15
C HIS A 4 -11.81 7.45 -7.46
N HIS A 5 -13.09 7.33 -7.85
CA HIS A 5 -13.66 8.01 -9.03
C HIS A 5 -14.56 9.19 -8.64
N ALA A 6 -14.58 9.58 -7.37
CA ALA A 6 -15.31 10.75 -6.93
C ALA A 6 -14.70 12.02 -7.56
N THR A 7 -15.55 12.89 -8.10
CA THR A 7 -15.15 14.20 -8.67
C THR A 7 -14.34 15.03 -7.69
N VAL A 8 -14.75 15.01 -6.41
CA VAL A 8 -14.05 15.67 -5.30
C VAL A 8 -12.59 15.21 -5.16
N PHE A 9 -12.32 13.91 -5.37
CA PHE A 9 -10.96 13.39 -5.28
C PHE A 9 -10.09 13.89 -6.44
N THR A 10 -10.65 13.98 -7.64
CA THR A 10 -9.95 14.49 -8.84
C THR A 10 -9.65 15.98 -8.71
N GLU A 11 -10.61 16.77 -8.23
CA GLU A 11 -10.44 18.20 -7.95
C GLU A 11 -9.34 18.44 -6.91
N LEU A 12 -9.30 17.62 -5.85
CA LEU A 12 -8.28 17.71 -4.82
C LEU A 12 -6.87 17.37 -5.34
N CYS A 13 -6.73 16.35 -6.19
CA CYS A 13 -5.47 16.05 -6.87
C CYS A 13 -4.97 17.23 -7.71
N ASN A 14 -5.87 17.90 -8.45
CA ASN A 14 -5.53 19.07 -9.25
C ASN A 14 -5.07 20.24 -8.38
N ILE A 15 -5.75 20.52 -7.27
CA ILE A 15 -5.38 21.59 -6.33
C ILE A 15 -4.00 21.32 -5.71
N LEU A 16 -3.71 20.06 -5.37
CA LEU A 16 -2.45 19.65 -4.76
C LEU A 16 -1.33 19.39 -5.78
N ASN A 17 -1.58 19.60 -7.07
CA ASN A 17 -0.64 19.31 -8.16
C ASN A 17 -0.08 17.88 -8.09
N MET A 18 -0.98 16.91 -7.89
CA MET A 18 -0.68 15.47 -7.85
C MET A 18 -1.23 14.76 -9.08
N ASP A 19 -0.38 13.97 -9.74
CA ASP A 19 -0.80 13.12 -10.85
C ASP A 19 -1.49 11.84 -10.37
N LEU A 20 -2.63 11.52 -10.97
CA LEU A 20 -3.39 10.31 -10.67
C LEU A 20 -3.04 9.19 -11.66
N ILE A 21 -2.41 8.13 -11.16
CA ILE A 21 -2.08 6.95 -11.96
C ILE A 21 -3.21 5.94 -11.86
N HIS A 22 -3.95 5.75 -12.95
CA HIS A 22 -5.03 4.78 -13.03
C HIS A 22 -4.50 3.38 -13.35
N LEU A 23 -4.72 2.44 -12.42
CA LEU A 23 -4.42 1.03 -12.66
C LEU A 23 -5.57 0.35 -13.44
N PRO A 24 -5.27 -0.68 -14.26
CA PRO A 24 -6.30 -1.51 -14.87
C PRO A 24 -7.23 -2.14 -13.81
N PRO A 25 -8.51 -2.34 -14.13
CA PRO A 25 -9.45 -2.95 -13.20
C PRO A 25 -8.99 -4.35 -12.77
N TYR A 26 -9.32 -4.73 -11.54
CA TYR A 26 -9.00 -6.04 -10.94
C TYR A 26 -7.51 -6.42 -11.01
N SER A 27 -6.60 -5.44 -10.98
CA SER A 27 -5.15 -5.67 -11.10
C SER A 27 -4.38 -5.34 -9.82
N PRO A 28 -4.68 -6.00 -8.68
CA PRO A 28 -3.97 -5.76 -7.41
C PRO A 28 -2.47 -6.07 -7.52
N LYS A 29 -2.08 -6.97 -8.44
CA LYS A 29 -0.68 -7.26 -8.76
C LYS A 29 0.13 -6.03 -9.21
N TYR A 30 -0.53 -4.97 -9.65
CA TYR A 30 0.10 -3.72 -10.04
C TYR A 30 0.06 -2.67 -8.94
N ASN A 31 -0.43 -2.97 -7.73
CA ASN A 31 -0.37 -2.01 -6.63
C ASN A 31 0.81 -2.37 -5.70
N PRO A 32 1.86 -1.54 -5.59
CA PRO A 32 3.04 -1.82 -4.76
C PRO A 32 2.71 -2.15 -3.30
N ILE A 33 1.65 -1.54 -2.74
CA ILE A 33 1.25 -1.78 -1.34
C ILE A 33 0.85 -3.24 -1.09
N GLU A 34 0.36 -3.96 -2.12
CA GLU A 34 -0.01 -5.37 -1.98
C GLU A 34 1.20 -6.25 -1.66
N GLN A 35 2.39 -5.90 -2.20
CA GLN A 35 3.63 -6.60 -1.86
C GLN A 35 4.04 -6.33 -0.42
N VAL A 36 3.92 -5.09 0.04
CA VAL A 36 4.17 -4.71 1.45
C VAL A 36 3.23 -5.49 2.37
N TRP A 37 1.93 -5.53 2.08
CA TRP A 37 0.94 -6.29 2.84
C TRP A 37 1.25 -7.79 2.87
N ARG A 38 1.66 -8.37 1.74
CA ARG A 38 2.04 -9.78 1.68
C ARG A 38 3.22 -10.07 2.60
N THR A 39 4.26 -9.24 2.58
CA THR A 39 5.42 -9.40 3.46
C THR A 39 5.01 -9.29 4.94
N ILE A 40 4.26 -8.24 5.30
CA ILE A 40 3.86 -8.01 6.69
C ILE A 40 3.00 -9.18 7.20
N LYS A 41 1.99 -9.62 6.44
CA LYS A 41 1.16 -10.79 6.80
C LYS A 41 2.00 -12.06 7.00
N ALA A 42 2.99 -12.31 6.14
CA ALA A 42 3.90 -13.45 6.29
C ALA A 42 4.78 -13.35 7.56
N LYS A 43 5.13 -12.15 8.01
CA LYS A 43 5.84 -11.95 9.27
C LYS A 43 4.94 -12.08 10.49
N ILE A 44 3.75 -11.49 10.46
CA ILE A 44 2.77 -11.50 11.56
C ILE A 44 2.23 -12.92 11.80
N SER A 45 1.92 -13.68 10.73
CA SER A 45 1.38 -15.05 10.83
C SER A 45 2.29 -16.04 11.57
N ARG A 46 3.57 -15.72 11.72
CA ARG A 46 4.56 -16.53 12.45
C ARG A 46 4.67 -16.15 13.93
N LYS A 47 3.90 -15.17 14.40
CA LYS A 47 3.93 -14.69 15.78
C LYS A 47 2.68 -15.12 16.52
N PHE A 48 2.84 -15.44 17.79
CA PHE A 48 1.71 -15.66 18.69
C PHE A 48 1.18 -14.31 19.18
N ILE A 49 -0.11 -14.08 18.93
CA ILE A 49 -0.78 -12.80 19.17
C ILE A 49 -2.01 -13.06 20.01
N THR A 50 -2.12 -12.39 21.15
CA THR A 50 -3.19 -12.58 22.13
C THR A 50 -4.11 -11.38 22.27
N SER A 51 -3.74 -10.23 21.70
CA SER A 51 -4.55 -9.01 21.76
C SER A 51 -4.40 -8.14 20.51
N ILE A 52 -5.36 -7.23 20.32
CA ILE A 52 -5.37 -6.27 19.21
C ILE A 52 -4.24 -5.24 19.40
N GLU A 53 -3.95 -4.85 20.64
CA GLU A 53 -2.88 -3.91 20.99
C GLU A 53 -1.52 -4.53 20.61
N GLN A 54 -1.34 -5.80 20.92
CA GLN A 54 -0.14 -6.54 20.53
C GLN A 54 -0.04 -6.65 19.00
N LEU A 55 -1.15 -6.92 18.30
CA LEU A 55 -1.18 -6.94 16.84
C LEU A 55 -0.77 -5.58 16.25
N LYS A 56 -1.33 -4.48 16.76
CA LYS A 56 -1.00 -3.11 16.30
C LYS A 56 0.47 -2.79 16.50
N PHE A 57 1.01 -3.07 17.69
CA PHE A 57 2.42 -2.87 18.00
C PHE A 57 3.33 -3.68 17.06
N ILE A 58 3.02 -4.97 16.87
CA ILE A 58 3.77 -5.83 15.96
C ILE A 58 3.66 -5.31 14.53
N PHE A 59 2.47 -4.93 14.09
CA PHE A 59 2.25 -4.40 12.74
C PHE A 59 3.08 -3.15 12.48
N GLU A 60 3.05 -2.17 13.38
CA GLU A 60 3.83 -0.93 13.24
C GLU A 60 5.33 -1.21 13.16
N ASN A 61 5.85 -2.08 14.03
CA ASN A 61 7.26 -2.45 14.01
C ASN A 61 7.65 -3.15 12.69
N GLU A 62 6.84 -4.11 12.23
CA GLU A 62 7.12 -4.81 10.98
C GLU A 62 6.96 -3.92 9.75
N PHE A 63 5.98 -3.02 9.75
CA PHE A 63 5.75 -2.03 8.69
C PHE A 63 6.94 -1.10 8.54
N ASN A 64 7.41 -0.51 9.65
CA ASN A 64 8.54 0.42 9.66
C ASN A 64 9.84 -0.23 9.15
N GLN A 65 10.02 -1.54 9.37
CA GLN A 65 11.18 -2.27 8.85
C GLN A 65 11.12 -2.54 7.35
N VAL A 66 9.92 -2.63 6.77
CA VAL A 66 9.77 -3.03 5.35
C VAL A 66 9.49 -1.86 4.42
N ILE A 67 8.85 -0.78 4.90
CA ILE A 67 8.31 0.26 4.02
C ILE A 67 9.39 0.96 3.16
N ASN A 68 10.60 1.09 3.69
CA ASN A 68 11.72 1.74 3.00
C ASN A 68 12.45 0.82 2.00
N ASN A 69 12.00 -0.41 1.81
CA ASN A 69 12.63 -1.32 0.85
C ASN A 69 12.21 -0.95 -0.59
N GLU A 70 13.17 -0.46 -1.37
CA GLU A 70 12.96 -0.04 -2.77
C GLU A 70 12.40 -1.13 -3.67
N SER A 71 12.67 -2.41 -3.36
CA SER A 71 12.23 -3.53 -4.20
C SER A 71 10.72 -3.59 -4.42
N TYR A 72 9.92 -2.99 -3.52
CA TYR A 72 8.47 -2.96 -3.63
C TYR A 72 7.94 -2.01 -4.71
N TRP A 73 8.62 -0.88 -4.95
CA TRP A 73 8.12 0.18 -5.83
C TRP A 73 9.04 0.48 -7.01
N LYS A 74 10.32 0.13 -6.96
CA LYS A 74 11.29 0.44 -8.02
C LYS A 74 10.87 -0.10 -9.39
N ASN A 75 10.51 -1.39 -9.45
CA ASN A 75 10.04 -2.01 -10.70
C ASN A 75 8.68 -1.47 -11.14
N TRP A 76 7.87 -0.99 -10.20
CA TRP A 76 6.59 -0.37 -10.51
C TRP A 76 6.78 0.99 -11.16
N LEU A 77 7.72 1.79 -10.64
CA LEU A 77 8.06 3.10 -11.18
C LEU A 77 8.41 2.99 -12.67
N TRP A 78 9.36 2.12 -13.04
CA TRP A 78 9.72 1.85 -14.45
C TRP A 78 8.57 1.44 -15.37
N LYS A 79 7.48 0.89 -14.81
CA LYS A 79 6.37 0.36 -15.60
C LYS A 79 5.25 1.39 -15.82
N PHE A 80 5.10 2.34 -14.91
CA PHE A 80 3.97 3.26 -14.87
C PHE A 80 4.36 4.74 -14.93
N LEU A 81 5.65 5.06 -14.76
CA LEU A 81 6.27 6.38 -14.87
C LEU A 81 7.45 6.33 -15.85
#